data_AF-A0A0B6Y3B1-F1
#
_entry.id   AF-A0A0B6Y3B1-F1
#
_cell.length_a   1.000
_cell.length_b   1.000
_cell.length_c   1.000
_cell.angle_alpha   90.00
_cell.angle_beta   90.00
_cell.angle_gamma   90.00
#
_symmetry.space_group_name_H-M   'P 1'
#
loop_
_entity.id
_entity.type
_entity.pdbx_description
1 polymer ?
#
loop_
_entity_poly.entity_id
_entity_poly.type
_entity_poly.pdbx_seq_one_letter_code
_entity_poly.pdbx_strand_id
1 'polypeptide(L)'
;EDPRLQKIGGPAIPYSRDYKRKYEYFRSKLRKPSALPNKIDIKITRRNVFEDSFRTIMGIKNPENLKSRLWIEFDGEIGLDYGG
;
A
#
# COMPACT_ATOMS: atom_id res chain seq x y z
N GLU A 1 -6.98 -11.08 0.61
CA GLU A 1 -7.95 -11.57 -0.40
C GLU A 1 -8.54 -10.37 -1.13
N ASP A 2 -8.46 -10.29 -2.46
CA ASP A 2 -9.01 -9.15 -3.23
C ASP A 2 -10.53 -9.33 -3.40
N PRO A 3 -11.37 -8.42 -2.87
CA PRO A 3 -12.83 -8.55 -2.90
C PRO A 3 -13.42 -8.53 -4.32
N ARG A 4 -12.67 -8.06 -5.33
CA ARG A 4 -13.09 -8.12 -6.75
C ARG A 4 -12.96 -9.52 -7.34
N LEU A 5 -12.12 -10.37 -6.74
CA LEU A 5 -11.96 -11.78 -7.12
C LEU A 5 -12.98 -12.69 -6.41
N GLN A 6 -13.74 -12.16 -5.44
CA GLN A 6 -14.63 -12.92 -4.55
C GLN A 6 -16.10 -13.00 -5.00
N LYS A 7 -16.49 -12.52 -6.18
CA LYS A 7 -17.87 -12.73 -6.67
C LYS A 7 -18.08 -14.17 -7.14
N ILE A 8 -18.21 -15.07 -6.17
CA ILE A 8 -18.71 -16.44 -6.36
C ILE A 8 -20.22 -16.33 -6.59
N GLY A 9 -20.68 -16.66 -7.81
CA GLY A 9 -22.11 -16.79 -8.14
C GLY A 9 -22.72 -15.75 -9.08
N GLY A 10 -21.94 -14.79 -9.62
CA GLY A 10 -22.40 -13.87 -10.67
C GLY A 10 -21.90 -14.28 -12.06
N PRO A 11 -22.43 -13.67 -13.17
CA PRO A 11 -21.87 -13.89 -14.50
C PRO A 11 -20.36 -13.60 -14.49
N ALA A 12 -19.59 -14.42 -15.22
CA ALA A 12 -18.14 -14.31 -15.24
C ALA A 12 -17.73 -12.87 -15.57
N ILE A 13 -16.93 -12.24 -14.70
CA ILE A 13 -16.44 -10.89 -14.91
C ILE A 13 -15.56 -10.93 -16.19
N PRO A 14 -15.92 -10.20 -17.26
CA PRO A 14 -15.13 -10.16 -18.47
C PRO A 14 -13.68 -9.78 -18.15
N TYR A 15 -12.72 -10.42 -18.80
CA TYR A 15 -11.28 -10.21 -18.60
C TYR A 15 -10.71 -10.52 -17.20
N SER A 16 -11.50 -11.02 -16.24
CA SER A 16 -11.01 -11.34 -14.89
C SER A 16 -9.81 -12.29 -14.87
N ARG A 17 -9.80 -13.30 -15.75
CA ARG A 17 -8.68 -14.23 -15.89
C ARG A 17 -7.42 -13.54 -16.40
N ASP A 18 -7.55 -12.71 -17.43
CA ASP A 18 -6.40 -12.00 -18.03
C ASP A 18 -5.89 -10.91 -17.07
N TYR A 19 -6.79 -10.23 -16.36
CA TYR A 19 -6.45 -9.30 -15.30
C TYR A 19 -5.67 -9.98 -14.18
N LYS A 20 -6.17 -11.11 -13.66
CA LYS A 20 -5.48 -11.87 -12.62
C LYS A 20 -4.08 -12.27 -13.05
N ARG A 21 -3.92 -12.78 -14.28
CA ARG A 21 -2.60 -13.14 -14.83
C ARG A 21 -1.67 -11.93 -14.93
N LYS A 22 -2.15 -10.78 -15.42
CA LYS A 22 -1.37 -9.53 -15.51
C LYS A 22 -0.98 -9.02 -14.13
N TYR A 23 -1.90 -9.08 -13.16
CA TYR A 23 -1.67 -8.66 -11.78
C TYR A 23 -0.62 -9.54 -11.08
N GLU A 24 -0.76 -10.86 -11.16
CA GLU A 24 0.21 -11.81 -10.60
C GLU A 24 1.59 -11.64 -11.25
N TYR A 25 1.63 -11.49 -12.58
CA TYR A 25 2.88 -11.18 -13.29
C TYR A 25 3.51 -9.89 -12.77
N PHE A 26 2.76 -8.79 -12.71
CA PHE A 26 3.25 -7.51 -12.21
C PHE A 26 3.78 -7.60 -10.78
N ARG A 27 3.01 -8.22 -9.87
CA ARG A 27 3.43 -8.44 -8.47
C ARG A 27 4.70 -9.27 -8.37
N SER A 28 4.89 -10.28 -9.21
CA SER A 28 6.11 -11.10 -9.23
C SER A 28 7.37 -10.32 -9.64
N LYS A 29 7.20 -9.24 -10.40
CA LYS A 29 8.29 -8.36 -10.85
C LYS A 29 8.64 -7.27 -9.84
N LEU A 30 7.72 -6.92 -8.93
CA LEU A 30 7.96 -5.99 -7.83
C LEU A 30 8.63 -6.71 -6.64
N ARG A 31 9.95 -6.90 -6.70
CA ARG A 31 10.71 -7.49 -5.59
C ARG A 31 11.08 -6.43 -4.56
N LYS A 32 10.81 -6.70 -3.27
CA LYS A 32 11.32 -5.87 -2.17
C LYS A 32 12.85 -6.03 -2.09
N PRO A 33 13.64 -4.96 -2.16
CA PRO A 33 15.08 -5.05 -1.93
C PRO A 33 15.37 -5.58 -0.52
N SER A 34 16.37 -6.46 -0.39
CA SER A 34 16.69 -7.16 0.86
C SER A 34 17.23 -6.24 1.96
N ALA A 35 17.79 -5.09 1.59
CA ALA A 35 18.44 -4.15 2.52
C ALA A 35 17.50 -3.03 3.03
N LEU A 36 16.19 -3.11 2.77
CA LEU A 36 15.27 -2.08 3.22
C LEU A 36 14.83 -2.27 4.67
N PRO A 37 14.53 -1.18 5.38
CA PRO A 37 13.81 -1.23 6.65
C PRO A 37 12.56 -2.11 6.58
N ASN A 38 12.17 -2.67 7.73
CA ASN A 38 10.94 -3.45 7.82
C ASN A 38 9.70 -2.59 7.56
N LYS A 39 9.72 -1.35 8.07
CA LYS A 39 8.65 -0.36 7.91
C LYS A 39 9.20 1.05 7.74
N ILE A 40 8.35 1.96 7.27
CA ILE A 40 8.53 3.40 7.41
C ILE A 40 7.34 3.99 8.17
N ASP A 41 7.64 4.73 9.24
CA ASP A 41 6.64 5.40 10.05
C ASP A 41 6.28 6.75 9.41
N ILE A 42 4.99 6.97 9.17
CA ILE A 42 4.41 8.18 8.59
C ILE A 42 3.36 8.70 9.57
N LYS A 43 3.68 9.75 10.30
CA LYS A 43 2.78 10.39 11.28
C LYS A 43 2.15 11.62 10.66
N ILE A 44 0.82 11.65 10.60
CA ILE A 44 0.06 12.71 9.90
C ILE A 44 -1.19 13.08 10.67
N THR A 45 -1.80 14.21 10.35
CA THR A 45 -3.11 14.61 10.88
C THR A 45 -4.19 14.49 9.81
N ARG A 46 -5.43 14.18 10.19
CA ARG A 46 -6.54 14.17 9.21
C ARG A 46 -6.77 15.55 8.59
N ARG A 47 -6.58 16.62 9.37
CA ARG A 47 -6.79 18.00 8.91
C ARG A 47 -5.77 18.44 7.87
N ASN A 48 -4.52 17.98 7.98
CA ASN A 48 -3.42 18.41 7.11
C ASN A 48 -2.78 17.25 6.34
N VAL A 49 -3.58 16.25 5.94
CA VAL A 49 -3.11 15.01 5.31
C VAL A 49 -2.15 15.25 4.13
N PHE A 50 -2.42 16.26 3.30
CA PHE A 50 -1.61 16.59 2.13
C PHE A 50 -0.22 17.11 2.53
N GLU A 51 -0.18 18.16 3.35
CA GLU A 51 1.06 18.83 3.77
C GLU A 51 1.94 17.91 4.62
N ASP A 52 1.35 17.18 5.56
CA ASP A 52 2.09 16.26 6.45
C ASP A 52 2.68 15.09 5.64
N SER A 53 1.91 14.53 4.69
CA SER A 53 2.38 13.47 3.80
C SER A 53 3.48 13.96 2.88
N PHE A 54 3.32 15.15 2.30
CA PHE A 54 4.31 15.75 1.40
C PHE A 54 5.65 15.93 2.10
N ARG A 55 5.67 16.56 3.27
CA ARG A 55 6.90 16.76 4.06
C ARG A 55 7.57 15.43 4.42
N THR A 56 6.77 14.45 4.84
CA THR A 56 7.28 13.13 5.25
C THR A 56 7.89 12.38 4.07
N ILE A 57 7.16 12.27 2.96
CA ILE A 57 7.60 11.52 1.77
C ILE A 57 8.81 12.20 1.14
N MET A 58 8.78 13.52 0.97
CA MET A 58 9.88 14.27 0.35
C MET A 58 11.12 14.34 1.23
N GLY A 59 10.97 14.20 2.56
CA GLY A 59 12.10 14.12 3.50
C GLY A 59 12.88 12.80 3.45
N ILE A 60 12.36 11.77 2.77
CA ILE A 60 13.02 10.47 2.67
C ILE A 60 14.20 10.55 1.69
N LYS A 61 15.41 10.42 2.22
CA LYS A 61 16.66 10.52 1.44
C LYS A 61 16.81 9.44 0.37
N ASN A 62 16.35 8.22 0.67
CA ASN A 62 16.42 7.10 -0.26
C ASN A 62 15.00 6.68 -0.67
N PRO A 63 14.57 6.94 -1.92
CA PRO A 63 13.22 6.61 -2.37
C PRO A 63 12.92 5.11 -2.32
N GLU A 64 13.94 4.25 -2.32
CA GLU A 64 13.75 2.80 -2.14
C GLU A 64 13.09 2.46 -0.79
N ASN A 65 13.27 3.29 0.24
CA ASN A 65 12.62 3.10 1.54
C ASN A 65 11.09 3.14 1.45
N LEU A 66 10.51 3.82 0.46
CA LEU A 66 9.07 3.85 0.19
C LEU A 66 8.50 2.49 -0.24
N LYS A 67 9.36 1.54 -0.62
CA LYS A 67 8.97 0.15 -0.90
C LYS A 67 8.88 -0.73 0.36
N SER A 68 9.21 -0.18 1.54
CA SER A 68 9.02 -0.85 2.83
C SER A 68 7.54 -0.87 3.22
N ARG A 69 7.19 -1.59 4.30
CA ARG A 69 5.82 -1.55 4.82
C ARG A 69 5.50 -0.12 5.28
N LEU A 70 4.45 0.49 4.76
CA LEU A 70 3.98 1.79 5.23
C LEU A 70 3.32 1.59 6.60
N TRP A 71 3.72 2.40 7.57
CA TRP A 71 3.14 2.44 8.90
C TRP A 71 2.59 3.84 9.15
N ILE A 72 1.31 4.02 8.85
CA ILE A 72 0.65 5.33 8.90
C ILE A 72 -0.06 5.46 10.24
N GLU A 73 0.25 6.51 10.99
CA GLU A 73 -0.40 6.86 12.24
C GLU A 73 -1.06 8.23 12.08
N PHE A 74 -2.36 8.29 12.34
CA PHE A 74 -3.06 9.56 12.49
C PHE A 74 -2.92 10.05 13.92
N ASP A 75 -2.39 11.27 14.09
CA ASP A 75 -2.19 11.85 15.41
C ASP A 75 -3.54 11.99 16.16
N GLY A 76 -3.55 11.56 17.42
CA GLY A 76 -4.76 11.47 18.24
C GLY A 76 -5.68 10.28 17.96
N GLU A 77 -5.33 9.37 17.05
CA GLU A 77 -6.12 8.18 16.73
C GLU A 77 -5.40 6.89 17.12
N ILE A 78 -6.10 6.00 17.84
CA ILE A 78 -5.58 4.67 18.18
C ILE A 78 -5.96 3.71 17.06
N GLY A 79 -4.99 3.34 16.22
CA GLY A 79 -5.19 2.38 15.13
C GLY A 79 -5.02 0.94 15.60
N LEU A 80 -6.06 0.11 15.44
CA LEU A 80 -5.98 -1.36 15.59
C LEU A 80 -5.71 -2.08 14.26
N ASP A 81 -5.95 -1.41 13.12
CA ASP A 81 -5.66 -1.91 11.79
C ASP A 81 -4.92 -0.84 10.97
N TYR A 82 -3.71 -1.20 10.51
CA TYR A 82 -2.83 -0.33 9.72
C TYR A 82 -2.99 -0.50 8.21
N GLY A 83 -3.94 -1.36 7.79
CA GLY A 83 -4.26 -1.58 6.37
C GLY A 83 -5.60 -0.97 5.92
N GLY A 84 -6.39 -0.42 6.86
CA GLY A 84 -7.72 0.15 6.64
C GLY A 84 -7.73 1.63 6.28
#